data_AF-A0A4P9XUZ8-F1
#
_entry.id   AF-A0A4P9XUZ8-F1
#
_cell.length_a   1.000
_cell.length_b   1.000
_cell.length_c   1.000
_cell.angle_alpha   90.00
_cell.angle_beta   90.00
_cell.angle_gamma   90.00
#
_symmetry.space_group_name_H-M   'P 1'
#
loop_
_entity.id
_entity.type
_entity.pdbx_description
1 polymer ?
#
loop_
_entity_poly.entity_id
_entity_poly.type
_entity_poly.pdbx_seq_one_letter_code
_entity_poly.pdbx_strand_id
1 'polypeptide(L)'
;MNRVSAEIVYRIVYVSDDEAALVALAATSRWLYACVAAQRKLWRLRFERDFPKQDENELRWLRLYARTHLAHLLFAEEQQRALSLTDELLDWFRAYCNRCATEYRWRHKLYTAHQPKQTTGTHVGGVRLQSMIISKHAVQYMRVLSQRILAPHQRPVWIIEQPCWDGVDVHDLVAKEKQYSDEYLIVSVGPRNTSPRSAITPVKSTNTTLYAWHLNALHLPPHLIMSNFSGNVSLYNNWLVVHKHFMDDNIPGTTLVFDLAKRTARPGIIEGGTSKLHIQQATENSIRLLWRDKIKEKEMPGSLRDTVPGSLWETILY
;
A
#
# COMPACT_ATOMS: atom_id res chain seq x y z
N MET A 1 42.18 -28.70 -15.43
CA MET A 1 41.16 -28.62 -14.35
C MET A 1 39.90 -29.27 -14.86
N ASN A 2 39.53 -30.43 -14.33
CA ASN A 2 38.29 -31.13 -14.67
C ASN A 2 37.13 -30.41 -13.95
N ARG A 3 36.34 -29.63 -14.69
CA ARG A 3 35.17 -28.95 -14.13
C ARG A 3 34.03 -29.96 -13.97
N VAL A 4 33.38 -29.94 -12.81
CA VAL A 4 32.11 -30.65 -12.59
C VAL A 4 31.09 -30.14 -13.62
N SER A 5 30.35 -31.04 -14.26
CA SER A 5 29.30 -30.66 -15.22
C SER A 5 28.23 -29.80 -14.54
N ALA A 6 27.68 -28.82 -15.27
CA ALA A 6 26.58 -27.99 -14.78
C ALA A 6 25.36 -28.82 -14.37
N GLU A 7 25.11 -29.94 -15.05
CA GLU A 7 24.01 -30.86 -14.75
C GLU A 7 24.12 -31.44 -13.34
N ILE A 8 25.34 -31.81 -12.90
CA ILE A 8 25.57 -32.32 -11.55
C ILE A 8 25.25 -31.25 -10.53
N VAL A 9 25.69 -30.01 -10.77
CA VAL A 9 25.39 -28.88 -9.87
C VAL A 9 23.89 -28.58 -9.84
N TYR A 10 23.20 -28.57 -10.99
CA TYR A 10 21.76 -28.38 -11.03
C TYR A 10 21.01 -29.48 -10.27
N ARG A 11 21.45 -30.73 -10.37
CA ARG A 11 20.87 -31.83 -9.61
C ARG A 11 21.09 -31.66 -8.11
N ILE A 12 22.28 -31.25 -7.67
CA ILE A 12 22.56 -30.91 -6.27
C ILE A 12 21.63 -29.80 -5.78
N VAL A 13 21.49 -28.71 -6.54
CA VAL A 13 20.61 -27.58 -6.20
C VAL A 13 19.15 -28.03 -6.08
N TYR A 14 18.71 -28.89 -7.00
CA TYR A 14 17.33 -29.36 -7.07
C TYR A 14 16.94 -30.28 -5.89
N VAL A 15 17.85 -31.16 -5.46
CA VAL A 15 17.57 -32.14 -4.39
C VAL A 15 17.97 -31.66 -3.00
N SER A 16 18.72 -30.57 -2.88
CA SER A 16 19.19 -30.05 -1.60
C SER A 16 18.14 -29.16 -0.96
N ASP A 17 17.69 -29.55 0.24
CA ASP A 17 16.79 -28.75 1.09
C ASP A 17 17.54 -27.87 2.11
N ASP A 18 18.86 -27.74 1.98
CA ASP A 18 19.68 -26.89 2.84
C ASP A 18 19.98 -25.57 2.13
N GLU A 19 19.13 -24.56 2.36
CA GLU A 19 19.31 -23.24 1.76
C GLU A 19 20.63 -22.58 2.17
N ALA A 20 21.12 -22.82 3.39
CA ALA A 20 22.38 -22.26 3.86
C ALA A 20 23.58 -22.84 3.10
N ALA A 21 23.59 -24.15 2.87
CA ALA A 21 24.61 -24.81 2.04
C ALA A 21 24.56 -24.31 0.59
N LEU A 22 23.38 -24.07 0.02
CA LEU A 22 23.25 -23.55 -1.34
C LEU A 22 23.68 -22.09 -1.47
N VAL A 23 23.42 -21.26 -0.44
CA VAL A 23 23.96 -19.90 -0.37
C VAL A 23 25.49 -19.93 -0.26
N ALA A 24 26.04 -20.81 0.58
CA ALA A 24 27.49 -21.00 0.70
C ALA A 24 28.10 -21.45 -0.63
N LEU A 25 27.47 -22.41 -1.33
CA LEU A 25 27.89 -22.87 -2.65
C LEU A 25 27.90 -21.71 -3.67
N ALA A 26 26.84 -20.90 -3.73
CA ALA A 26 26.75 -19.75 -4.62
C ALA A 26 27.84 -18.69 -4.33
N ALA A 27 28.27 -18.56 -3.06
CA ALA A 27 29.32 -17.62 -2.67
C ALA A 27 30.74 -18.05 -3.10
N THR A 28 30.96 -19.34 -3.43
CA THR A 28 32.30 -19.85 -3.77
C THR A 28 32.81 -19.39 -5.14
N SER A 29 31.93 -19.20 -6.14
CA SER A 29 32.32 -18.72 -7.47
C SER A 29 31.14 -18.13 -8.26
N ARG A 30 31.43 -17.26 -9.23
CA ARG A 30 30.41 -16.68 -10.13
C ARG A 30 29.68 -17.73 -10.97
N TRP A 31 30.37 -18.79 -11.38
CA TRP A 31 29.77 -19.89 -12.14
C TRP A 31 28.78 -20.68 -11.28
N LEU A 32 29.16 -21.01 -10.04
CA LEU A 32 28.26 -21.67 -9.09
C LEU A 32 27.08 -20.77 -8.70
N TYR A 33 27.31 -19.46 -8.51
CA TYR A 33 26.22 -18.49 -8.35
C TYR A 33 25.22 -18.59 -9.51
N ALA A 34 25.70 -18.54 -10.76
CA ALA A 34 24.83 -18.61 -11.93
C ALA A 34 24.05 -19.94 -11.99
N CYS A 35 24.68 -21.06 -11.65
CA CYS A 35 24.00 -22.36 -11.58
C CYS A 35 22.91 -22.38 -10.49
N VAL A 36 23.20 -21.86 -9.30
CA VAL A 36 22.24 -21.82 -8.18
C VAL A 36 21.08 -20.87 -8.52
N ALA A 37 21.38 -19.66 -8.98
CA ALA A 37 20.39 -18.62 -9.28
C ALA A 37 19.50 -18.96 -10.49
N ALA A 38 19.99 -19.74 -11.45
CA ALA A 38 19.22 -20.16 -12.62
C ALA A 38 17.98 -21.00 -12.28
N GLN A 39 17.92 -21.62 -11.09
CA GLN A 39 16.77 -22.40 -10.63
C GLN A 39 15.64 -21.51 -10.08
N ARG A 40 15.18 -20.56 -10.90
CA ARG A 40 14.26 -19.47 -10.50
C ARG A 40 12.94 -19.97 -9.91
N LYS A 41 12.34 -21.01 -10.52
CA LYS A 41 11.09 -21.61 -10.04
C LYS A 41 11.26 -22.21 -8.64
N LEU A 42 12.39 -22.89 -8.39
CA LEU A 42 12.69 -23.48 -7.10
C LEU A 42 12.86 -22.40 -6.02
N TRP A 43 13.62 -21.34 -6.31
CA TRP A 43 13.80 -20.23 -5.36
C TRP A 43 12.50 -19.46 -5.07
N ARG A 44 11.63 -19.33 -6.07
CA ARG A 44 10.28 -18.80 -5.84
C ARG A 44 9.47 -19.67 -4.88
N LEU A 45 9.45 -21.00 -5.09
CA LEU A 45 8.74 -21.92 -4.20
C LEU A 45 9.26 -21.83 -2.76
N ARG A 46 10.58 -21.73 -2.58
CA ARG A 46 11.20 -21.53 -1.25
C ARG A 46 10.83 -20.19 -0.63
N PHE A 47 10.84 -19.12 -1.43
CA PHE A 47 10.38 -17.82 -0.97
C PHE A 47 8.92 -17.89 -0.50
N GLU A 48 8.02 -18.49 -1.28
CA GLU A 48 6.60 -18.60 -0.92
C GLU A 48 6.35 -19.52 0.29
N ARG A 49 7.19 -20.54 0.49
CA ARG A 49 7.18 -21.42 1.67
C ARG A 49 7.53 -20.65 2.95
N ASP A 50 8.59 -19.85 2.90
CA ASP A 50 9.15 -19.18 4.08
C ASP A 50 8.54 -17.79 4.32
N PHE A 51 8.03 -17.15 3.26
CA PHE A 51 7.44 -15.80 3.23
C PHE A 51 6.11 -15.83 2.46
N PRO A 52 5.00 -16.22 3.12
CA PRO A 52 3.71 -16.42 2.46
C PRO A 52 3.17 -15.17 1.77
N LYS A 53 2.69 -15.31 0.54
CA LYS A 53 2.14 -14.20 -0.28
C LYS A 53 0.86 -13.57 0.28
N GLN A 54 0.17 -14.27 1.19
CA GLN A 54 -1.02 -13.75 1.85
C GLN A 54 -0.68 -12.69 2.91
N ASP A 55 0.58 -12.58 3.32
CA ASP A 55 1.04 -11.49 4.19
C ASP A 55 1.25 -10.21 3.38
N GLU A 56 0.43 -9.20 3.64
CA GLU A 56 0.53 -7.88 3.00
C GLU A 56 1.91 -7.23 3.22
N ASN A 57 2.56 -7.49 4.36
CA ASN A 57 3.89 -6.96 4.64
C ASN A 57 4.95 -7.58 3.74
N GLU A 58 4.86 -8.89 3.49
CA GLU A 58 5.77 -9.60 2.58
C GLU A 58 5.56 -9.16 1.14
N LEU A 59 4.29 -8.99 0.73
CA LEU A 59 3.98 -8.46 -0.58
C LEU A 59 4.52 -7.03 -0.75
N ARG A 60 4.38 -6.19 0.27
CA ARG A 60 4.92 -4.82 0.29
C ARG A 60 6.46 -4.82 0.23
N TRP A 61 7.11 -5.71 0.98
CA TRP A 61 8.56 -5.88 0.93
C TRP A 61 9.02 -6.30 -0.47
N LEU A 62 8.35 -7.27 -1.08
CA LEU A 62 8.69 -7.78 -2.41
C LEU A 62 8.51 -6.71 -3.50
N ARG A 63 7.43 -5.93 -3.44
CA ARG A 63 7.23 -4.77 -4.34
C ARG A 63 8.35 -3.74 -4.19
N LEU A 64 8.73 -3.40 -2.95
CA LEU A 64 9.82 -2.48 -2.69
C LEU A 64 11.17 -3.02 -3.21
N TYR A 65 11.44 -4.30 -2.96
CA TYR A 65 12.64 -4.99 -3.44
C TYR A 65 12.73 -4.92 -4.96
N ALA A 66 11.64 -5.27 -5.64
CA ALA A 66 11.55 -5.26 -7.09
C ALA A 66 11.71 -3.85 -7.67
N ARG A 67 10.98 -2.85 -7.16
CA ARG A 67 11.13 -1.44 -7.57
C ARG A 67 12.58 -0.96 -7.44
N THR A 68 13.26 -1.37 -6.37
CA THR A 68 14.66 -1.01 -6.13
C THR A 68 15.60 -1.65 -7.15
N HIS A 69 15.43 -2.94 -7.45
CA HIS A 69 16.35 -3.69 -8.32
C HIS A 69 16.07 -3.47 -9.81
N LEU A 70 14.80 -3.25 -10.16
CA LEU A 70 14.35 -2.95 -11.53
C LEU A 70 14.29 -1.45 -11.82
N ALA A 71 14.76 -0.60 -10.90
CA ALA A 71 14.77 0.85 -11.06
C ALA A 71 15.45 1.31 -12.35
N HIS A 72 16.53 0.65 -12.75
CA HIS A 72 17.24 0.97 -14.00
C HIS A 72 16.36 0.75 -15.24
N LEU A 73 15.49 -0.26 -15.24
CA LEU A 73 14.49 -0.47 -16.30
C LEU A 73 13.40 0.61 -16.24
N LEU A 74 12.96 0.97 -15.03
CA LEU A 74 11.99 2.05 -14.81
C LEU A 74 12.49 3.44 -15.25
N PHE A 75 13.80 3.64 -15.39
CA PHE A 75 14.37 4.85 -15.98
C PHE A 75 14.41 4.82 -17.52
N ALA A 76 14.48 3.63 -18.12
CA ALA A 76 14.57 3.47 -19.57
C ALA A 76 13.19 3.53 -20.24
N GLU A 77 12.15 3.08 -19.55
CA GLU A 77 10.77 3.22 -20.01
C GLU A 77 10.21 4.58 -19.57
N GLU A 78 10.05 5.52 -20.51
CA GLU A 78 9.39 6.82 -20.29
C GLU A 78 7.94 6.71 -19.79
N GLN A 79 7.39 5.50 -19.74
CA GLN A 79 6.10 5.21 -19.12
C GLN A 79 6.30 4.31 -17.91
N GLN A 80 6.23 4.90 -16.72
CA GLN A 80 5.98 4.22 -15.44
C GLN A 80 4.60 3.52 -15.41
N ARG A 81 4.09 3.03 -16.53
CA ARG A 81 2.94 2.12 -16.52
C ARG A 81 3.38 0.95 -15.67
N ALA A 82 2.60 0.70 -14.62
CA ALA A 82 2.87 -0.31 -13.62
C ALA A 82 3.46 -1.54 -14.31
N LEU A 83 4.78 -1.71 -14.20
CA LEU A 83 5.42 -2.96 -14.53
C LEU A 83 4.76 -3.93 -13.57
N SER A 84 3.67 -4.55 -14.04
CA SER A 84 3.01 -5.65 -13.38
C SER A 84 4.13 -6.61 -13.11
N LEU A 85 4.52 -6.73 -11.85
CA LEU A 85 5.76 -7.37 -11.45
C LEU A 85 5.77 -8.75 -12.08
N THR A 86 6.39 -8.88 -13.25
CA THR A 86 6.42 -10.15 -13.93
C THR A 86 7.42 -10.95 -13.15
N ASP A 87 6.95 -12.04 -12.53
CA ASP A 87 7.77 -12.97 -11.75
C ASP A 87 9.04 -13.41 -12.52
N GLU A 88 9.01 -13.27 -13.85
CA GLU A 88 10.08 -13.51 -14.82
C GLU A 88 11.19 -12.46 -14.88
N LEU A 89 11.07 -11.30 -14.23
CA LEU A 89 12.17 -10.32 -14.15
C LEU A 89 12.96 -10.42 -12.84
N LEU A 90 12.42 -11.09 -11.83
CA LEU A 90 13.03 -11.13 -10.51
C LEU A 90 14.10 -12.23 -10.38
N ASP A 91 15.29 -11.87 -9.91
CA ASP A 91 16.26 -12.84 -9.41
C ASP A 91 15.77 -13.37 -8.05
N TRP A 92 15.00 -14.46 -8.08
CA TRP A 92 14.38 -15.06 -6.90
C TRP A 92 15.39 -15.55 -5.87
N PHE A 93 16.57 -16.02 -6.30
CA PHE A 93 17.64 -16.38 -5.38
C PHE A 93 18.11 -15.16 -4.59
N ARG A 94 18.34 -14.05 -5.30
CA ARG A 94 18.77 -12.81 -4.67
C ARG A 94 17.65 -12.19 -3.81
N ALA A 95 16.39 -12.29 -4.22
CA ALA A 95 15.24 -11.84 -3.44
C ALA A 95 15.17 -12.60 -2.11
N TYR A 96 15.24 -13.93 -2.16
CA TYR A 96 15.26 -14.80 -0.98
C TYR A 96 16.38 -14.43 -0.01
N CYS A 97 17.63 -14.39 -0.50
CA CYS A 97 18.79 -14.01 0.31
C CYS A 97 18.64 -12.63 0.97
N ASN A 98 18.14 -11.63 0.24
CA ASN A 98 17.93 -10.30 0.79
C ASN A 98 16.81 -10.27 1.84
N ARG A 99 15.75 -11.06 1.66
CA ARG A 99 14.67 -11.14 2.64
C ARG A 99 15.14 -11.80 3.93
N CYS A 100 15.87 -12.91 3.87
CA CYS A 100 16.49 -13.56 5.03
C CYS A 100 17.46 -12.60 5.75
N ALA A 101 18.32 -11.90 4.99
CA ALA A 101 19.26 -10.93 5.55
C ALA A 101 18.54 -9.74 6.21
N THR A 102 17.42 -9.27 5.64
CA THR A 102 16.58 -8.21 6.21
C THR A 102 16.02 -8.65 7.56
N GLU A 103 15.46 -9.87 7.63
CA GLU A 103 14.92 -10.42 8.87
C GLU A 103 15.97 -10.54 9.96
N TYR A 104 17.12 -11.10 9.59
CA TYR A 104 18.24 -11.26 10.51
C TYR A 104 18.63 -9.90 11.09
N ARG A 105 18.78 -8.88 10.24
CA ARG A 105 19.09 -7.51 10.69
C ARG A 105 18.03 -6.95 11.62
N TRP A 106 16.74 -7.14 11.32
CA TRP A 106 15.65 -6.66 12.18
C TRP A 106 15.66 -7.34 13.55
N ARG A 107 15.78 -8.67 13.59
CA ARG A 107 15.85 -9.45 14.84
C ARG A 107 17.03 -9.05 15.72
N HIS A 108 18.15 -8.65 15.12
CA HIS A 108 19.37 -8.26 15.83
C HIS A 108 19.55 -6.75 15.96
N LYS A 109 18.53 -5.94 15.63
CA LYS A 109 18.57 -4.46 15.68
C LYS A 109 19.72 -3.84 14.85
N LEU A 110 20.15 -4.52 13.79
CA LEU A 110 21.19 -4.09 12.85
C LEU A 110 20.58 -3.27 11.69
N TYR A 111 19.81 -2.24 12.03
CA TYR A 111 19.21 -1.33 11.06
C TYR A 111 19.88 0.04 11.08
N THR A 112 19.92 0.69 9.91
CA THR A 112 20.48 2.03 9.77
C THR A 112 19.37 3.06 9.92
N ALA A 113 19.51 3.96 10.90
CA ALA A 113 18.66 5.14 10.97
C ALA A 113 19.08 6.13 9.87
N HIS A 114 18.13 6.50 9.01
CA HIS A 114 18.38 7.50 7.98
C HIS A 114 17.90 8.87 8.44
N GLN A 115 18.77 9.88 8.35
CA GLN A 115 18.34 11.26 8.44
C GLN A 115 17.86 11.72 7.06
N PRO A 116 16.59 12.07 6.92
CA PRO A 116 16.05 12.45 5.63
C PRO A 116 16.56 13.83 5.21
N LYS A 117 16.89 13.98 3.93
CA LYS A 117 17.30 15.28 3.39
C LYS A 117 16.06 16.14 3.20
N GLN A 118 16.08 17.36 3.74
CA GLN A 118 15.08 18.36 3.38
C GLN A 118 15.38 18.85 1.97
N THR A 119 14.41 18.72 1.07
CA THR A 119 14.46 19.36 -0.24
C THR A 119 13.60 20.62 -0.21
N THR A 120 14.20 21.74 -0.58
CA THR A 120 13.51 23.04 -0.73
C THR A 120 12.87 23.22 -2.10
N GLY A 121 13.04 22.24 -3.01
CA GLY A 121 12.53 22.29 -4.37
C GLY A 121 11.06 21.88 -4.49
N THR A 122 10.36 22.52 -5.43
CA THR A 122 8.95 22.25 -5.76
C THR A 122 8.75 20.88 -6.41
N HIS A 123 9.70 20.39 -7.21
CA HIS A 123 9.61 19.09 -7.87
C HIS A 123 10.85 18.25 -7.65
N VAL A 124 10.66 17.02 -7.19
CA VAL A 124 11.72 16.03 -7.04
C VAL A 124 11.47 14.93 -8.06
N GLY A 125 12.37 14.83 -9.05
CA GLY A 125 12.30 13.77 -10.07
C GLY A 125 12.70 12.38 -9.54
N GLY A 126 12.91 11.45 -10.47
CA GLY A 126 13.39 10.11 -10.18
C GLY A 126 12.30 9.09 -9.84
N VAL A 127 12.74 7.84 -9.69
CA VAL A 127 11.86 6.69 -9.40
C VAL A 127 11.56 6.65 -7.91
N ARG A 128 10.28 6.75 -7.55
CA ARG A 128 9.82 6.58 -6.18
C ARG A 128 9.72 5.10 -5.83
N LEU A 129 10.28 4.74 -4.67
CA LEU A 129 10.26 3.37 -4.18
C LEU A 129 9.12 3.16 -3.17
N GLN A 130 9.01 4.08 -2.20
CA GLN A 130 8.00 4.07 -1.14
C GLN A 130 7.83 5.46 -0.53
N SER A 131 6.72 5.67 0.17
CA SER A 131 6.43 6.89 0.92
C SER A 131 5.86 6.59 2.31
N MET A 132 6.10 7.51 3.24
CA MET A 132 5.54 7.54 4.59
C MET A 132 4.99 8.94 4.87
N ILE A 133 3.85 9.03 5.56
CA ILE A 133 3.26 10.31 5.91
C ILE A 133 3.81 10.76 7.27
N ILE A 134 4.36 11.96 7.32
CA ILE A 134 4.73 12.64 8.57
C ILE A 134 3.78 13.82 8.72
N SER A 135 2.85 13.74 9.66
CA SER A 135 1.79 14.74 9.73
C SER A 135 1.58 15.26 11.13
N LYS A 136 1.37 16.58 11.22
CA LYS A 136 0.83 17.25 12.40
C LYS A 136 -0.68 17.45 12.20
N HIS A 137 -1.35 18.06 13.20
CA HIS A 137 -2.79 18.31 13.13
C HIS A 137 -3.18 19.27 11.99
N ALA A 138 -2.43 20.36 11.79
CA ALA A 138 -2.72 21.32 10.71
C ALA A 138 -2.17 20.81 9.37
N VAL A 139 -2.97 20.93 8.31
CA VAL A 139 -2.68 20.38 6.98
C VAL A 139 -1.44 21.01 6.34
N GLN A 140 -1.16 22.29 6.60
CA GLN A 140 0.02 23.01 6.11
C GLN A 140 1.36 22.43 6.58
N TYR A 141 1.34 21.70 7.70
CA TYR A 141 2.53 21.02 8.25
C TYR A 141 2.60 19.54 7.87
N MET A 142 1.69 19.07 7.01
CA MET A 142 1.78 17.73 6.46
C MET A 142 3.02 17.62 5.58
N ARG A 143 3.75 16.53 5.76
CA ARG A 143 4.93 16.17 4.97
C ARG A 143 4.81 14.71 4.55
N VAL A 144 5.41 14.39 3.42
CA VAL A 144 5.55 13.02 2.93
C VAL A 144 7.02 12.73 2.82
N LEU A 145 7.48 11.73 3.56
CA LEU A 145 8.83 11.22 3.45
C LEU A 145 8.87 10.16 2.36
N SER A 146 9.58 10.43 1.27
CA SER A 146 9.69 9.51 0.14
C SER A 146 11.10 8.98 0.00
N GLN A 147 11.21 7.69 -0.28
CA GLN A 147 12.45 7.08 -0.73
C GLN A 147 12.49 7.08 -2.26
N ARG A 148 13.52 7.66 -2.84
CA ARG A 148 13.67 7.80 -4.30
C ARG A 148 15.05 7.38 -4.78
N ILE A 149 15.12 6.94 -6.03
CA ILE A 149 16.36 6.85 -6.79
C ILE A 149 16.32 8.00 -7.80
N LEU A 150 17.28 8.91 -7.74
CA LEU A 150 17.25 10.15 -8.53
C LEU A 150 17.84 9.99 -9.94
N ALA A 151 18.76 9.06 -10.11
CA ALA A 151 19.32 8.70 -11.42
C ALA A 151 19.68 7.20 -11.45
N PRO A 152 19.82 6.59 -12.64
CA PRO A 152 20.28 5.21 -12.77
C PRO A 152 21.55 4.96 -11.95
N HIS A 153 21.61 3.80 -11.29
CA HIS A 153 22.72 3.36 -10.42
C HIS A 153 22.97 4.19 -9.15
N GLN A 154 22.20 5.25 -8.88
CA GLN A 154 22.28 5.93 -7.59
C GLN A 154 21.64 5.09 -6.48
N ARG A 155 22.19 5.23 -5.27
CA ARG A 155 21.59 4.63 -4.08
C ARG A 155 20.27 5.33 -3.75
N PRO A 156 19.28 4.61 -3.20
CA PRO A 156 18.07 5.24 -2.70
C PRO A 156 18.36 6.32 -1.65
N VAL A 157 17.68 7.45 -1.77
CA VAL A 157 17.76 8.58 -0.83
C VAL A 157 16.38 8.88 -0.23
N TRP A 158 16.38 9.29 1.03
CA TRP A 158 15.17 9.75 1.73
C TRP A 158 15.01 11.26 1.59
N ILE A 159 13.84 11.69 1.15
CA ILE A 159 13.52 13.08 0.81
C ILE A 159 12.21 13.47 1.50
N ILE A 160 12.19 14.63 2.14
CA ILE A 160 10.97 15.22 2.71
C ILE A 160 10.29 16.09 1.64
N GLU A 161 9.09 15.69 1.23
CA GLU A 161 8.22 16.41 0.31
C GLU A 161 7.07 17.08 1.08
N GLN A 162 6.62 18.25 0.60
CA GLN A 162 5.41 18.90 1.09
C GLN A 162 4.35 18.80 -0.01
N PRO A 163 3.16 18.22 0.27
CA PRO A 163 2.05 18.25 -0.68
C PRO A 163 1.68 19.70 -1.01
N CYS A 164 1.53 20.00 -2.29
CA CYS A 164 0.98 21.25 -2.79
C CYS A 164 -0.50 21.31 -2.40
N TRP A 165 -0.90 22.43 -1.81
CA TRP A 165 -2.27 22.72 -1.40
C TRP A 165 -2.84 23.92 -2.18
N ASP A 166 -2.24 24.27 -3.31
CA ASP A 166 -2.68 25.41 -4.10
C ASP A 166 -4.15 25.24 -4.50
N GLY A 167 -4.94 26.31 -4.35
CA GLY A 167 -6.39 26.28 -4.54
C GLY A 167 -7.20 25.75 -3.34
N VAL A 168 -6.55 25.34 -2.24
CA VAL A 168 -7.20 24.97 -0.99
C VAL A 168 -6.83 25.96 0.10
N ASP A 169 -7.82 26.57 0.76
CA ASP A 169 -7.57 27.41 1.92
C ASP A 169 -7.20 26.55 3.13
N VAL A 170 -5.90 26.50 3.47
CA VAL A 170 -5.35 25.64 4.52
C VAL A 170 -5.32 26.26 5.92
N HIS A 171 -5.57 27.56 6.07
CA HIS A 171 -5.25 28.28 7.31
C HIS A 171 -6.02 27.74 8.53
N ASP A 172 -7.25 27.31 8.31
CA ASP A 172 -8.12 26.77 9.35
C ASP A 172 -8.45 25.28 9.18
N LEU A 173 -7.70 24.58 8.33
CA LEU A 173 -7.94 23.16 8.06
C LEU A 173 -7.04 22.25 8.90
N VAL A 174 -7.68 21.24 9.49
CA VAL A 174 -7.02 20.13 10.16
C VAL A 174 -7.27 18.84 9.41
N ALA A 175 -6.22 18.02 9.28
CA ALA A 175 -6.37 16.69 8.71
C ALA A 175 -7.04 15.78 9.75
N LYS A 176 -8.20 15.24 9.41
CA LYS A 176 -8.97 14.33 10.27
C LYS A 176 -8.55 12.89 10.07
N GLU A 177 -8.45 12.46 8.82
CA GLU A 177 -8.07 11.11 8.43
C GLU A 177 -7.07 11.15 7.27
N LYS A 178 -6.17 10.17 7.25
CA LYS A 178 -5.16 10.00 6.20
C LYS A 178 -5.13 8.53 5.82
N GLN A 179 -5.26 8.26 4.53
CA GLN A 179 -5.02 6.93 3.96
C GLN A 179 -4.03 7.07 2.81
N TYR A 180 -3.24 6.04 2.58
CA TYR A 180 -2.33 6.01 1.44
C TYR A 180 -2.13 4.60 0.93
N SER A 181 -1.93 4.50 -0.37
CA SER A 181 -1.47 3.30 -1.06
C SER A 181 -0.04 3.53 -1.55
N ASP A 182 0.48 2.62 -2.36
CA ASP A 182 1.78 2.77 -3.00
C ASP A 182 1.82 3.96 -4.00
N GLU A 183 0.66 4.43 -4.48
CA GLU A 183 0.55 5.45 -5.53
C GLU A 183 -0.29 6.66 -5.15
N TYR A 184 -1.23 6.53 -4.20
CA TYR A 184 -2.15 7.61 -3.86
C TYR A 184 -2.07 7.97 -2.38
N LEU A 185 -2.30 9.26 -2.12
CA LEU A 185 -2.47 9.82 -0.79
C LEU A 185 -3.86 10.44 -0.70
N ILE A 186 -4.64 10.03 0.28
CA ILE A 186 -5.98 10.52 0.56
C ILE A 186 -5.97 11.24 1.91
N VAL A 187 -6.48 12.46 1.92
CA VAL A 187 -6.56 13.28 3.14
C VAL A 187 -7.97 13.81 3.28
N SER A 188 -8.61 13.49 4.40
CA SER A 188 -9.84 14.15 4.80
C SER A 188 -9.50 15.35 5.68
N VAL A 189 -10.01 16.51 5.31
CA VAL A 189 -9.74 17.78 6.00
C VAL A 189 -11.04 18.41 6.45
N GLY A 190 -11.04 19.09 7.58
CA GLY A 190 -12.18 19.90 7.99
C GLY A 190 -11.75 21.08 8.84
N PRO A 191 -12.69 21.96 9.19
CA PRO A 191 -12.38 23.14 9.96
C PRO A 191 -11.83 22.76 11.33
N ARG A 192 -10.89 23.55 11.82
CA ARG A 192 -10.37 23.44 13.18
C ARG A 192 -11.53 23.70 14.14
N ASN A 193 -11.90 22.69 14.92
CA ASN A 193 -12.86 22.86 16.02
C ASN A 193 -12.19 23.71 17.11
N THR A 194 -12.30 25.03 17.02
CA THR A 194 -11.67 25.97 17.96
C THR A 194 -12.44 26.13 19.27
N SER A 195 -13.67 25.60 19.36
CA SER A 195 -14.50 25.71 20.56
C SER A 195 -14.55 24.38 21.35
N PRO A 196 -13.72 24.22 22.40
CA PRO A 196 -13.85 23.12 23.35
C PRO A 196 -15.14 23.18 24.19
N ARG A 197 -15.95 24.25 24.07
CA ARG A 197 -17.11 24.52 24.93
C ARG A 197 -18.48 24.06 24.40
N SER A 198 -18.60 23.61 23.16
CA SER A 198 -19.86 23.06 22.63
C SER A 198 -19.87 21.53 22.73
N ALA A 199 -19.87 21.01 23.95
CA ALA A 199 -19.95 19.58 24.24
C ALA A 199 -21.41 19.04 24.28
N ILE A 200 -22.43 19.89 24.05
CA ILE A 200 -23.81 19.56 24.43
C ILE A 200 -24.76 19.37 23.22
N THR A 201 -24.33 19.56 21.97
CA THR A 201 -25.17 19.17 20.81
C THR A 201 -24.40 18.28 19.82
N PRO A 202 -24.78 17.00 19.67
CA PRO A 202 -24.08 16.04 18.82
C PRO A 202 -24.37 16.22 17.31
N VAL A 203 -25.21 17.18 16.92
CA VAL A 203 -25.59 17.41 15.51
C VAL A 203 -24.59 18.37 14.85
N LYS A 204 -23.31 17.97 14.78
CA LYS A 204 -22.30 18.74 14.07
C LYS A 204 -22.17 18.22 12.65
N SER A 205 -22.73 18.97 11.71
CA SER A 205 -22.42 18.87 10.28
C SER A 205 -20.91 18.79 10.10
N THR A 206 -20.41 17.62 9.73
CA THR A 206 -19.00 17.42 9.42
C THR A 206 -18.76 17.97 8.02
N ASN A 207 -18.42 19.26 7.94
CA ASN A 207 -17.90 19.91 6.73
C ASN A 207 -16.49 19.37 6.42
N THR A 208 -16.38 18.06 6.19
CA THR A 208 -15.13 17.42 5.82
C THR A 208 -15.05 17.37 4.31
N THR A 209 -13.87 17.67 3.77
CA THR A 209 -13.58 17.58 2.34
C THR A 209 -12.51 16.53 2.13
N LEU A 210 -12.68 15.69 1.12
CA LEU A 210 -11.79 14.58 0.79
C LEU A 210 -10.95 14.95 -0.44
N TYR A 211 -9.63 14.95 -0.27
CA TYR A 211 -8.66 15.26 -1.31
C TYR A 211 -7.77 14.05 -1.61
N ALA A 212 -7.35 13.95 -2.87
CA ALA A 212 -6.44 12.91 -3.35
C ALA A 212 -5.22 13.52 -4.06
N TRP A 213 -4.03 12.99 -3.77
CA TRP A 213 -2.82 13.24 -4.55
C TRP A 213 -2.33 11.93 -5.16
N HIS A 214 -1.82 12.02 -6.38
CA HIS A 214 -0.89 11.01 -6.85
C HIS A 214 0.48 11.26 -6.20
N LEU A 215 1.08 10.24 -5.63
CA LEU A 215 2.33 10.36 -4.86
C LEU A 215 3.45 10.91 -5.75
N ASN A 216 3.61 10.47 -7.01
CA ASN A 216 4.62 11.06 -7.90
C ASN A 216 4.36 12.52 -8.31
N ALA A 217 3.18 13.08 -7.98
CA ALA A 217 2.76 14.42 -8.35
C ALA A 217 2.37 15.28 -7.12
N LEU A 218 3.03 15.08 -5.97
CA LEU A 218 2.76 15.88 -4.75
C LEU A 218 2.99 17.38 -4.93
N HIS A 219 3.73 17.78 -5.96
CA HIS A 219 3.95 19.18 -6.33
C HIS A 219 2.76 19.83 -7.05
N LEU A 220 1.77 19.03 -7.46
CA LEU A 220 0.54 19.52 -8.07
C LEU A 220 -0.58 19.63 -7.02
N PRO A 221 -1.57 20.51 -7.25
CA PRO A 221 -2.75 20.62 -6.41
C PRO A 221 -3.47 19.28 -6.22
N PRO A 222 -4.15 19.07 -5.07
CA PRO A 222 -4.97 17.88 -4.90
C PRO A 222 -6.11 17.82 -5.89
N HIS A 223 -6.55 16.61 -6.17
CA HIS A 223 -7.86 16.37 -6.75
C HIS A 223 -8.92 16.36 -5.64
N LEU A 224 -9.95 17.18 -5.79
CA LEU A 224 -11.14 17.15 -4.93
C LEU A 224 -11.98 15.91 -5.28
N ILE A 225 -12.14 14.99 -4.33
CA ILE A 225 -13.01 13.82 -4.49
C ILE A 225 -14.44 14.14 -4.08
N MET A 226 -14.61 14.76 -2.90
CA MET A 226 -15.93 15.01 -2.32
C MET A 226 -15.88 16.14 -1.29
N SER A 227 -16.90 17.00 -1.28
CA SER A 227 -17.15 17.96 -0.19
C SER A 227 -18.28 17.46 0.72
N ASN A 228 -18.35 18.01 1.94
CA ASN A 228 -19.38 17.69 2.93
C ASN A 228 -19.51 16.18 3.18
N PHE A 229 -18.36 15.53 3.29
CA PHE A 229 -18.22 14.12 3.56
C PHE A 229 -18.36 13.86 5.07
N SER A 230 -19.23 12.92 5.41
CA SER A 230 -19.34 12.33 6.73
C SER A 230 -19.33 10.83 6.58
N GLY A 231 -18.34 10.15 7.13
CA GLY A 231 -18.29 8.69 7.15
C GLY A 231 -16.89 8.13 7.04
N ASN A 232 -16.79 6.93 6.46
CA ASN A 232 -15.55 6.16 6.42
C ASN A 232 -14.99 6.09 5.00
N VAL A 233 -13.67 6.06 4.92
CA VAL A 233 -12.94 5.86 3.67
C VAL A 233 -12.21 4.52 3.72
N SER A 234 -12.01 3.88 2.58
CA SER A 234 -11.11 2.73 2.44
C SER A 234 -10.38 2.84 1.12
N LEU A 235 -9.05 2.75 1.15
CA LEU A 235 -8.19 2.85 -0.01
C LEU A 235 -7.43 1.53 -0.21
N TYR A 236 -7.49 0.99 -1.42
CA TYR A 236 -6.69 -0.16 -1.83
C TYR A 236 -6.17 0.04 -3.25
N ASN A 237 -4.85 0.08 -3.42
CA ASN A 237 -4.20 0.45 -4.69
C ASN A 237 -4.74 1.80 -5.22
N ASN A 238 -5.38 1.80 -6.40
CA ASN A 238 -6.01 2.96 -7.04
C ASN A 238 -7.52 3.06 -6.74
N TRP A 239 -8.09 2.15 -5.97
CA TRP A 239 -9.51 2.12 -5.67
C TRP A 239 -9.82 2.74 -4.32
N LEU A 240 -10.73 3.70 -4.33
CA LEU A 240 -11.19 4.42 -3.17
C LEU A 240 -12.68 4.14 -2.95
N VAL A 241 -13.01 3.59 -1.79
CA VAL A 241 -14.39 3.37 -1.35
C VAL A 241 -14.70 4.43 -0.30
N VAL A 242 -15.77 5.18 -0.53
CA VAL A 242 -16.23 6.25 0.35
C VAL A 242 -17.64 5.89 0.81
N HIS A 243 -17.82 5.63 2.09
CA HIS A 243 -19.15 5.43 2.66
C HIS A 243 -19.63 6.73 3.30
N LYS A 244 -20.64 7.35 2.70
CA LYS A 244 -21.20 8.64 3.10
C LYS A 244 -22.47 8.42 3.93
N HIS A 245 -22.45 8.88 5.17
CA HIS A 245 -23.61 9.00 6.04
C HIS A 245 -24.30 10.35 5.81
N PHE A 246 -25.63 10.33 5.84
CA PHE A 246 -26.45 11.53 5.87
C PHE A 246 -26.77 11.89 7.33
N MET A 247 -27.07 13.17 7.57
CA MET A 247 -27.42 13.64 8.92
C MET A 247 -28.80 13.17 9.38
N ASP A 248 -29.65 12.78 8.44
CA ASP A 248 -30.94 12.14 8.73
C ASP A 248 -30.70 10.63 8.86
N ASP A 249 -30.81 10.11 10.07
CA ASP A 249 -30.66 8.68 10.39
C ASP A 249 -31.65 7.80 9.61
N ASN A 250 -32.72 8.38 9.04
CA ASN A 250 -33.67 7.66 8.19
C ASN A 250 -33.17 7.46 6.75
N ILE A 251 -32.14 8.19 6.32
CA ILE A 251 -31.59 8.05 4.97
C ILE A 251 -30.41 7.06 5.03
N PRO A 252 -30.51 5.91 4.33
CA PRO A 252 -29.41 4.95 4.32
C PRO A 252 -28.15 5.60 3.76
N GLY A 253 -27.00 5.29 4.37
CA GLY A 253 -25.71 5.75 3.86
C GLY A 253 -25.49 5.30 2.41
N THR A 254 -24.84 6.14 1.62
CA THR A 254 -24.47 5.81 0.24
C THR A 254 -23.01 5.42 0.18
N THR A 255 -22.72 4.29 -0.46
CA THR A 255 -21.36 3.89 -0.80
C THR A 255 -21.01 4.36 -2.19
N LEU A 256 -19.83 4.97 -2.34
CA LEU A 256 -19.31 5.46 -3.62
C LEU A 256 -17.94 4.86 -3.85
N VAL A 257 -17.70 4.42 -5.09
CA VAL A 257 -16.44 3.81 -5.51
C VAL A 257 -15.78 4.70 -6.54
N PHE A 258 -14.50 5.03 -6.34
CA PHE A 258 -13.71 5.83 -7.27
C PHE A 258 -12.51 5.02 -7.75
N ASP A 259 -12.26 5.05 -9.05
CA ASP A 259 -11.00 4.64 -9.65
C ASP A 259 -10.12 5.89 -9.79
N LEU A 260 -9.17 6.06 -8.89
CA LEU A 260 -8.30 7.25 -8.81
C LEU A 260 -7.37 7.36 -10.02
N ALA A 261 -7.01 6.23 -10.65
CA ALA A 261 -6.17 6.23 -11.85
C ALA A 261 -6.94 6.76 -13.05
N LYS A 262 -8.21 6.37 -13.19
CA LYS A 262 -9.09 6.86 -14.27
C LYS A 262 -9.72 8.21 -13.96
N ARG A 263 -9.63 8.68 -12.70
CA ARG A 263 -10.33 9.88 -12.19
C ARG A 263 -11.84 9.82 -12.44
N THR A 264 -12.40 8.61 -12.39
CA THR A 264 -13.81 8.36 -12.61
C THR A 264 -14.44 7.81 -11.34
N ALA A 265 -15.58 8.38 -10.94
CA ALA A 265 -16.48 7.71 -10.02
C ALA A 265 -17.20 6.60 -10.78
N ARG A 266 -17.27 5.40 -10.20
CA ARG A 266 -18.20 4.37 -10.65
C ARG A 266 -19.45 4.49 -9.78
N PRO A 267 -20.55 5.05 -10.31
CA PRO A 267 -21.79 5.09 -9.56
C PRO A 267 -22.30 3.66 -9.39
N GLY A 268 -22.14 3.13 -8.19
CA GLY A 268 -22.77 1.91 -7.73
C GLY A 268 -23.36 2.20 -6.37
N ILE A 269 -24.68 2.28 -6.28
CA ILE A 269 -25.35 2.41 -4.98
C ILE A 269 -25.42 1.00 -4.42
N ILE A 270 -24.57 0.72 -3.43
CA ILE A 270 -24.72 -0.48 -2.61
C ILE A 270 -25.77 -0.14 -1.56
N GLU A 271 -26.99 -0.58 -1.81
CA GLU A 271 -28.10 -0.45 -0.85
C GLU A 271 -27.86 -1.43 0.30
N GLY A 272 -27.40 -0.91 1.44
CA GLY A 272 -27.12 -1.71 2.63
C GLY A 272 -26.45 -0.86 3.70
N GLY A 273 -27.14 -0.66 4.82
CA GLY A 273 -26.73 0.21 5.94
C GLY A 273 -25.53 -0.30 6.74
N THR A 274 -24.51 -0.87 6.10
CA THR A 274 -23.34 -1.39 6.78
C THR A 274 -22.36 -0.28 7.11
N SER A 275 -21.92 -0.23 8.38
CA SER A 275 -21.01 0.80 8.85
C SER A 275 -19.54 0.51 8.50
N LYS A 276 -19.22 -0.69 8.01
CA LYS A 276 -17.85 -1.12 7.73
C LYS A 276 -17.78 -1.94 6.44
N LEU A 277 -17.19 -1.32 5.42
CA LEU A 277 -16.81 -1.95 4.17
C LEU A 277 -15.30 -2.21 4.18
N HIS A 278 -14.90 -3.38 3.74
CA HIS A 278 -13.51 -3.78 3.55
C HIS A 278 -13.29 -4.19 2.10
N ILE A 279 -12.22 -3.69 1.49
CA ILE A 279 -11.82 -4.15 0.16
C ILE A 279 -11.11 -5.49 0.34
N GLN A 280 -11.71 -6.58 -0.14
CA GLN A 280 -11.13 -7.92 -0.05
C GLN A 280 -10.14 -8.18 -1.17
N GLN A 281 -10.49 -7.73 -2.37
CA GLN A 281 -9.70 -7.92 -3.57
C GLN A 281 -9.95 -6.76 -4.52
N ALA A 282 -8.92 -6.35 -5.25
CA ALA A 282 -9.06 -5.43 -6.37
C ALA A 282 -8.27 -5.96 -7.56
N THR A 283 -8.85 -5.82 -8.74
CA THR A 283 -8.20 -5.97 -10.03
C THR A 283 -8.07 -4.58 -10.67
N GLU A 284 -7.49 -4.50 -11.87
CA GLU A 284 -7.45 -3.26 -12.63
C GLU A 284 -8.85 -2.71 -12.95
N ASN A 285 -9.83 -3.59 -13.10
CA ASN A 285 -11.15 -3.21 -13.58
C ASN A 285 -12.27 -3.41 -12.55
N SER A 286 -12.03 -4.13 -11.47
CA SER A 286 -13.05 -4.47 -10.49
C SER A 286 -12.53 -4.44 -9.06
N ILE A 287 -13.44 -4.24 -8.11
CA ILE A 287 -13.18 -4.46 -6.69
C ILE A 287 -14.22 -5.40 -6.13
N ARG A 288 -13.79 -6.21 -5.16
CA ARG A 288 -14.63 -7.06 -4.35
C ARG A 288 -14.67 -6.48 -2.95
N LEU A 289 -15.87 -6.08 -2.53
CA LEU A 289 -16.12 -5.55 -1.21
C LEU A 289 -16.64 -6.66 -0.31
N LEU A 290 -16.18 -6.62 0.93
CA LEU A 290 -16.67 -7.42 2.03
C LEU A 290 -17.33 -6.48 3.02
N TRP A 291 -18.57 -6.76 3.38
CA TRP A 291 -19.24 -6.05 4.45
C TRP A 291 -19.76 -7.03 5.48
N ARG A 292 -19.83 -6.55 6.72
CA ARG A 292 -20.55 -7.26 7.77
C ARG A 292 -21.83 -6.49 8.01
N ASP A 293 -22.95 -7.07 7.60
CA ASP A 293 -24.23 -6.62 8.13
C ASP A 293 -24.17 -6.76 9.64
N LYS A 294 -24.55 -5.69 10.35
CA LYS A 294 -24.90 -5.85 11.76
C LYS A 294 -26.01 -6.88 11.76
N ILE A 295 -25.68 -8.14 12.06
CA ILE A 295 -26.65 -9.11 12.54
C ILE A 295 -27.26 -8.37 13.72
N LYS A 296 -28.48 -7.85 13.55
CA LYS A 296 -29.19 -7.23 14.64
C LYS A 296 -29.17 -8.28 15.73
N GLU A 297 -28.51 -7.99 16.84
CA GLU A 297 -28.74 -8.68 18.10
C GLU A 297 -30.23 -8.50 18.37
N LYS A 298 -31.06 -9.37 17.79
CA LYS A 298 -32.24 -9.83 18.51
C LYS A 298 -31.64 -10.57 19.69
N GLU A 299 -31.38 -9.83 20.75
CA GLU A 299 -31.34 -10.38 22.09
C GLU A 299 -32.62 -11.20 22.23
N MET A 300 -32.51 -12.51 21.98
CA MET A 300 -33.47 -13.47 22.49
C MET A 300 -33.11 -13.60 23.97
N PRO A 301 -33.94 -13.10 24.90
CA PRO A 301 -33.69 -13.34 26.30
C PRO A 301 -33.86 -14.85 26.55
N GLY A 302 -32.75 -15.56 26.70
CA GLY A 302 -32.73 -16.90 27.31
C GLY A 302 -32.57 -18.10 26.39
N SER A 303 -31.60 -18.11 25.45
CA SER A 303 -31.19 -19.38 24.85
C SER A 303 -29.66 -19.47 24.67
N LEU A 304 -29.03 -20.21 25.58
CA LEU A 304 -27.70 -20.79 25.39
C LEU A 304 -27.73 -21.69 24.15
N ARG A 305 -27.08 -21.29 23.06
CA ARG A 305 -26.57 -22.21 22.03
C ARG A 305 -25.46 -21.55 21.21
N ASP A 306 -24.29 -22.17 21.30
CA ASP A 306 -23.10 -21.94 20.50
C ASP A 306 -23.37 -22.25 19.03
N THR A 307 -23.80 -21.26 18.25
CA THR A 307 -23.80 -21.37 16.80
C THR A 307 -23.47 -20.00 16.21
N VAL A 308 -22.23 -19.88 15.70
CA VAL A 308 -21.78 -18.68 14.99
C VAL A 308 -22.73 -18.47 13.79
N PRO A 309 -23.47 -17.36 13.73
CA PRO A 309 -24.38 -17.14 12.61
C PRO A 309 -23.55 -17.04 11.33
N GLY A 310 -23.95 -17.80 10.31
CA GLY A 310 -23.37 -17.73 8.98
C GLY A 310 -23.39 -16.28 8.49
N SER A 311 -22.22 -15.75 8.17
CA SER A 311 -22.11 -14.45 7.52
C SER A 311 -22.68 -14.61 6.12
N LEU A 312 -23.65 -13.78 5.75
CA LEU A 312 -24.08 -13.65 4.36
C LEU A 312 -22.98 -12.89 3.61
N TRP A 313 -22.45 -13.52 2.57
CA TRP A 313 -21.38 -12.98 1.75
C TRP A 313 -21.97 -12.63 0.38
N GLU A 314 -22.09 -11.35 0.06
CA GLU A 314 -22.39 -10.91 -1.29
C GLU A 314 -21.13 -10.38 -1.97
N THR A 315 -20.94 -10.76 -3.23
CA THR A 315 -19.81 -10.34 -4.05
C THR A 315 -20.33 -9.44 -5.14
N ILE A 316 -20.09 -8.14 -5.00
CA ILE A 316 -20.35 -7.19 -6.08
C ILE A 316 -19.05 -7.04 -6.87
N LEU A 317 -19.11 -7.35 -8.16
CA LEU A 317 -18.04 -7.11 -9.12
C LEU A 317 -18.39 -5.84 -9.88
N TYR A 318 -17.52 -4.83 -9.82
CA TYR A 318 -17.65 -3.58 -10.56
C TYR A 318 -16.83 -3.52 -11.82
#